data_AF-A0AAJ4Y9B0-F1
#
_entry.id   AF-A0AAJ4Y9B0-F1
#
_cell.length_a   1.000
_cell.length_b   1.000
_cell.length_c   1.000
_cell.angle_alpha   90.00
_cell.angle_beta   90.00
_cell.angle_gamma   90.00
#
_symmetry.space_group_name_H-M   'P 1'
#
loop_
_entity.id
_entity.type
_entity.pdbx_description
1 polymer ?
#
loop_
_entity_poly.entity_id
_entity_poly.type
_entity_poly.pdbx_seq_one_letter_code
_entity_poly.pdbx_strand_id
1 'polypeptide(L)'
;MPTYDPTTEARAVRELKRQRAKLSADKDAVTAARDALQEAIVRHLRERNAPPGEVSDHTPYDRNHVGVIARNAGVKPLRVKGQPAEVPVYDPEVVAAALAELDRLTTDFTKAEERESKTHIALQAAATQHYLDNHASAQTLADASEFDRNTIMRWGREARKKAAAGAS
;
A
#
# COMPACT_ATOMS: atom_id res chain seq x y z
N MET A 1 34.51 -17.84 -15.86
CA MET A 1 34.20 -16.61 -15.10
C MET A 1 33.22 -15.80 -15.94
N PRO A 2 32.08 -15.35 -15.40
CA PRO A 2 31.30 -14.32 -16.08
C PRO A 2 32.18 -13.08 -16.20
N THR A 3 32.40 -12.61 -17.42
CA THR A 3 33.19 -11.39 -17.68
C THR A 3 32.38 -10.19 -17.24
N TYR A 4 32.97 -9.35 -16.39
CA TYR A 4 32.41 -8.05 -16.01
C TYR A 4 32.14 -7.22 -17.27
N ASP A 5 30.88 -6.88 -17.51
CA ASP A 5 30.47 -5.98 -18.59
C ASP A 5 29.87 -4.70 -17.98
N PRO A 6 30.61 -3.58 -18.01
CA PRO A 6 30.16 -2.32 -17.44
C PRO A 6 28.91 -1.76 -18.12
N THR A 7 28.63 -2.16 -19.37
CA THR A 7 27.41 -1.73 -20.08
C THR A 7 26.17 -2.45 -19.55
N THR A 8 26.32 -3.72 -19.18
CA THR A 8 25.29 -4.56 -18.58
C THR A 8 25.00 -4.13 -17.14
N GLU A 9 26.03 -3.83 -16.34
CA GLU A 9 25.86 -3.25 -15.00
C GLU A 9 25.12 -1.91 -15.06
N ALA A 10 25.55 -0.98 -15.93
CA ALA A 10 24.91 0.32 -16.07
C ALA A 10 23.44 0.21 -16.52
N ARG A 11 23.09 -0.81 -17.32
CA ARG A 11 21.69 -1.08 -17.69
C ARG A 11 20.88 -1.57 -16.48
N ALA A 12 21.39 -2.55 -15.75
CA ALA A 12 20.74 -3.08 -14.54
C ALA A 12 20.49 -1.98 -13.50
N VAL A 13 21.49 -1.14 -13.22
CA VAL A 13 21.37 -0.03 -12.29
C VAL A 13 20.31 0.99 -12.73
N ARG A 14 20.28 1.34 -14.02
CA ARG A 14 19.26 2.27 -14.54
C ARG A 14 17.85 1.70 -14.43
N GLU A 15 17.68 0.40 -14.70
CA GLU A 15 16.40 -0.28 -14.56
C GLU A 15 15.90 -0.27 -13.10
N LEU A 16 16.74 -0.68 -12.15
CA LEU A 16 16.39 -0.69 -10.73
C LEU A 16 16.07 0.71 -10.20
N LYS A 17 16.84 1.74 -10.59
CA LYS A 17 16.54 3.13 -10.22
C LYS A 17 15.18 3.59 -10.74
N ARG A 18 14.82 3.23 -11.98
CA ARG A 18 13.50 3.55 -12.55
C ARG A 18 12.37 2.85 -11.79
N GLN A 19 12.53 1.57 -11.48
CA GLN A 19 11.54 0.81 -10.72
C GLN A 19 11.40 1.31 -9.28
N ARG A 20 12.51 1.68 -8.63
CA ARG A 20 12.51 2.34 -7.31
C ARG A 20 11.77 3.68 -7.34
N ALA A 21 12.02 4.51 -8.35
CA ALA A 21 11.31 5.78 -8.51
C ALA A 21 9.80 5.57 -8.71
N LYS A 22 9.42 4.57 -9.53
CA LYS A 22 8.01 4.17 -9.70
C LYS A 22 7.39 3.70 -8.38
N LEU A 23 8.11 2.87 -7.61
CA LEU A 23 7.64 2.38 -6.32
C LEU A 23 7.42 3.54 -5.33
N SER A 24 8.32 4.52 -5.29
CA SER A 24 8.14 5.73 -4.49
C SER A 24 6.85 6.45 -4.87
N ALA A 25 6.61 6.68 -6.16
CA ALA A 25 5.38 7.32 -6.63
C ALA A 25 4.12 6.50 -6.33
N ASP A 26 4.20 5.17 -6.38
CA ASP A 26 3.09 4.29 -6.00
C ASP A 26 2.81 4.34 -4.48
N LYS A 27 3.85 4.40 -3.63
CA LYS A 27 3.73 4.61 -2.17
C LYS A 27 3.08 5.97 -1.84
N ASP A 28 3.44 7.02 -2.58
CA ASP A 28 2.83 8.34 -2.44
C ASP A 28 1.35 8.31 -2.84
N ALA A 29 1.00 7.58 -3.91
CA ALA A 29 -0.38 7.42 -4.35
C ALA A 29 -1.24 6.63 -3.34
N VAL A 30 -0.69 5.59 -2.70
CA VAL A 30 -1.35 4.86 -1.60
C VAL A 30 -1.64 5.82 -0.45
N THR A 31 -0.65 6.64 -0.08
CA THR A 31 -0.79 7.64 0.98
C THR A 31 -1.91 8.63 0.66
N ALA A 32 -1.91 9.20 -0.55
CA ALA A 32 -2.95 10.13 -0.99
C ALA A 32 -4.36 9.50 -1.01
N ALA A 33 -4.50 8.26 -1.49
CA ALA A 33 -5.79 7.56 -1.51
C ALA A 33 -6.28 7.23 -0.10
N ARG A 34 -5.38 6.82 0.81
CA ARG A 34 -5.69 6.59 2.22
C ARG A 34 -6.17 7.87 2.89
N ASP A 35 -5.47 8.98 2.67
CA ASP A 35 -5.79 10.25 3.32
C ASP A 35 -7.15 10.77 2.83
N ALA A 36 -7.44 10.67 1.53
CA ALA A 36 -8.75 11.01 0.96
C ALA A 36 -9.89 10.14 1.55
N LEU A 37 -9.66 8.83 1.69
CA LEU A 37 -10.62 7.92 2.32
C LEU A 37 -10.86 8.28 3.79
N GLN A 38 -9.81 8.52 4.57
CA GLN A 38 -9.93 8.90 5.97
C GLN A 38 -10.61 10.25 6.15
N GLU A 39 -10.33 11.22 5.28
CA GLU A 39 -11.03 12.51 5.26
C GLU A 39 -12.53 12.34 5.02
N ALA A 40 -12.92 11.52 4.04
CA ALA A 40 -14.33 11.22 3.76
C ALA A 40 -15.02 10.53 4.94
N ILE A 41 -14.37 9.55 5.57
CA ILE A 41 -14.85 8.90 6.80
C ILE A 41 -15.12 9.95 7.89
N VAL A 42 -14.14 10.82 8.16
CA VAL A 42 -14.27 11.86 9.19
C VAL A 42 -15.41 12.83 8.84
N ARG A 43 -15.51 13.26 7.58
CA ARG A 43 -16.56 14.15 7.09
C ARG A 43 -17.95 13.55 7.32
N HIS A 44 -18.19 12.33 6.83
CA HIS A 44 -19.51 11.69 6.95
C HIS A 44 -19.90 11.39 8.40
N LEU A 45 -18.94 11.02 9.25
CA LEU A 45 -19.20 10.80 10.68
C LEU A 45 -19.46 12.10 11.45
N ARG A 46 -18.81 13.20 11.06
CA ARG A 46 -18.99 14.53 11.66
C ARG A 46 -20.32 15.14 11.27
N GLU A 47 -20.68 15.06 9.99
CA GLU A 47 -21.92 15.60 9.43
C GLU A 47 -23.15 14.72 9.70
N ARG A 48 -22.93 13.49 10.21
CA ARG A 48 -23.98 12.49 10.44
C ARG A 48 -24.66 12.03 9.15
N ASN A 49 -23.90 11.96 8.06
CA ASN A 49 -24.41 11.50 6.76
C ASN A 49 -24.60 9.97 6.74
N ALA A 50 -23.80 9.22 7.50
CA ALA A 50 -23.90 7.77 7.60
C ALA A 50 -23.58 7.28 9.02
N PRO A 51 -24.21 6.20 9.49
CA PRO A 51 -23.92 5.62 10.79
C PRO A 51 -22.53 4.92 10.79
N PRO A 52 -21.82 4.90 11.93
CA PRO A 52 -20.48 4.28 12.00
C PRO A 52 -20.42 2.80 11.63
N GLY A 53 -21.54 2.07 11.75
CA GLY A 53 -21.61 0.65 11.35
C GLY A 53 -21.56 0.49 9.84
N GLU A 54 -22.40 1.23 9.12
CA GLU A 54 -22.39 1.21 7.64
C GLU A 54 -21.08 1.77 7.09
N VAL A 55 -20.52 2.82 7.71
CA VAL A 55 -19.19 3.33 7.32
C VAL A 55 -18.11 2.23 7.41
N SER A 56 -18.13 1.37 8.43
CA SER A 56 -17.17 0.26 8.50
C SER A 56 -17.41 -0.83 7.46
N ASP A 57 -18.65 -1.02 7.01
CA ASP A 57 -18.98 -2.03 5.99
C ASP A 57 -18.52 -1.61 4.58
N HIS A 58 -18.35 -0.30 4.35
CA HIS A 58 -17.96 0.29 3.07
C HIS A 58 -16.48 0.76 3.04
N THR A 59 -15.70 0.40 4.06
CA THR A 59 -14.29 0.77 4.19
C THR A 59 -13.45 -0.45 4.57
N PRO A 60 -12.13 -0.45 4.32
CA PRO A 60 -11.26 -1.58 4.70
C PRO A 60 -11.02 -1.65 6.22
N TYR A 61 -11.66 -0.79 7.01
CA TYR A 61 -11.43 -0.63 8.43
C TYR A 61 -12.58 -1.22 9.23
N ASP A 62 -12.25 -1.99 10.27
CA ASP A 62 -13.25 -2.41 11.22
C ASP A 62 -13.85 -1.22 11.98
N ARG A 63 -15.00 -1.44 12.61
CA ARG A 63 -15.73 -0.42 13.36
C ARG A 63 -14.91 0.22 14.49
N ASN A 64 -13.99 -0.51 15.12
CA ASN A 64 -13.15 0.03 16.18
C ASN A 64 -12.12 1.00 15.61
N HIS A 65 -11.50 0.64 14.48
CA HIS A 65 -10.56 1.47 13.75
C HIS A 65 -11.25 2.75 13.25
N VAL A 66 -12.44 2.63 12.63
CA VAL A 66 -13.28 3.79 12.26
C VAL A 66 -13.53 4.70 13.48
N GLY A 67 -13.83 4.11 14.64
CA GLY A 67 -13.98 4.86 15.89
C GLY A 67 -12.71 5.57 16.37
N VAL A 68 -11.52 4.98 16.15
CA VAL A 68 -10.23 5.61 16.44
C VAL A 68 -9.96 6.79 15.50
N ILE A 69 -10.19 6.62 14.19
CA ILE A 69 -10.06 7.69 13.19
C ILE A 69 -10.95 8.87 13.59
N ALA A 70 -12.22 8.60 13.88
CA ALA A 70 -13.19 9.63 14.27
C ALA A 70 -12.75 10.38 15.55
N ARG A 71 -12.29 9.65 16.57
CA ARG A 71 -11.83 10.24 17.83
C ARG A 71 -10.60 11.12 17.62
N ASN A 72 -9.61 10.65 16.88
CA ASN A 72 -8.39 11.40 16.59
C ASN A 72 -8.68 12.68 15.81
N ALA A 73 -9.70 12.68 14.97
CA ALA A 73 -10.18 13.84 14.23
C ALA A 73 -11.18 14.74 15.00
N GLY A 74 -11.41 14.47 16.29
CA GLY A 74 -12.28 15.27 17.15
C GLY A 74 -13.78 15.14 16.85
N VAL A 75 -14.21 14.04 16.20
CA VAL A 75 -15.63 13.79 15.95
C VAL A 75 -16.34 13.47 17.26
N LYS A 76 -17.43 14.19 17.55
CA LYS A 76 -18.21 13.97 18.76
C LYS A 76 -18.86 12.57 18.77
N PRO A 77 -18.77 11.81 19.87
CA PRO A 77 -19.42 10.51 19.97
C PRO A 77 -20.95 10.66 19.97
N LEU A 78 -21.66 9.63 19.49
CA LEU A 78 -23.13 9.59 19.47
C LEU A 78 -23.75 9.46 20.87
N ARG A 79 -22.99 8.91 21.82
CA ARG A 79 -23.40 8.73 23.22
C ARG A 79 -22.34 9.32 24.12
N VAL A 80 -22.72 10.33 24.89
CA VAL A 80 -21.91 10.85 26.00
C VAL A 80 -22.53 10.31 27.29
N LYS A 81 -21.70 9.78 28.19
CA LYS A 81 -22.16 9.25 29.48
C LYS A 81 -22.88 10.36 30.25
N GLY A 82 -24.14 10.10 30.64
CA GLY A 82 -24.95 11.06 31.38
C GLY A 82 -25.74 12.06 30.51
N GLN A 83 -25.70 11.94 29.19
CA GLN A 83 -26.55 12.70 28.27
C GLN A 83 -27.49 11.76 27.50
N PRO A 84 -28.72 12.19 27.16
CA PRO A 84 -29.57 11.44 26.25
C PRO A 84 -28.85 11.20 24.93
N ALA A 85 -28.97 9.99 24.38
CA ALA A 85 -28.37 9.67 23.09
C ALA A 85 -29.02 10.54 22.02
N GLU A 86 -28.26 11.45 21.42
CA GLU A 86 -28.68 12.17 20.23
C GLU A 86 -28.55 11.20 19.06
N VAL A 87 -29.62 10.43 18.81
CA VAL A 87 -29.71 9.52 17.67
C VAL A 87 -30.04 10.38 16.45
N PRO A 88 -29.10 10.55 15.50
CA PRO A 88 -29.40 11.29 14.28
C PRO A 88 -30.48 10.54 13.49
N VAL A 89 -31.40 11.28 12.90
CA VAL A 89 -32.24 10.73 11.83
C VAL A 89 -31.43 10.82 10.56
N TYR A 90 -31.14 9.67 9.96
CA TYR A 90 -30.37 9.59 8.72
C TYR A 90 -31.34 9.66 7.54
N ASP A 91 -31.08 10.59 6.62
CA ASP A 91 -31.77 10.63 5.33
C ASP A 91 -31.23 9.50 4.44
N PRO A 92 -32.07 8.57 3.96
CA PRO A 92 -31.62 7.43 3.17
C PRO A 92 -30.90 7.84 1.87
N GLU A 93 -31.24 8.97 1.25
CA GLU A 93 -30.55 9.44 0.05
C GLU A 93 -29.16 9.97 0.38
N VAL A 94 -29.01 10.69 1.49
CA VAL A 94 -27.72 11.19 1.98
C VAL A 94 -26.81 10.04 2.41
N VAL A 95 -27.37 9.03 3.08
CA VAL A 95 -26.65 7.79 3.43
C VAL A 95 -26.16 7.11 2.17
N ALA A 96 -27.04 6.83 1.21
CA ALA A 96 -26.66 6.15 -0.03
C ALA A 96 -25.56 6.90 -0.79
N ALA A 97 -25.62 8.23 -0.85
CA ALA A 97 -24.58 9.05 -1.48
C ALA A 97 -23.25 8.97 -0.74
N ALA A 98 -23.25 9.01 0.60
CA ALA A 98 -22.06 8.89 1.43
C ALA A 98 -21.40 7.51 1.27
N LEU A 99 -22.19 6.43 1.33
CA LEU A 99 -21.70 5.07 1.16
C LEU A 99 -21.13 4.83 -0.24
N ALA A 100 -21.78 5.35 -1.28
CA ALA A 100 -21.28 5.27 -2.65
C ALA A 100 -19.99 6.08 -2.87
N GLU A 101 -19.73 7.13 -2.09
CA GLU A 101 -18.45 7.82 -2.08
C GLU A 101 -17.37 6.99 -1.38
N LEU A 102 -17.68 6.42 -0.21
CA LEU A 102 -16.77 5.52 0.53
C LEU A 102 -16.38 4.30 -0.30
N ASP A 103 -17.31 3.68 -1.02
CA ASP A 103 -17.02 2.55 -1.92
C ASP A 103 -16.02 2.92 -3.03
N ARG A 104 -16.19 4.10 -3.63
CA ARG A 104 -15.28 4.61 -4.66
C ARG A 104 -13.88 4.85 -4.09
N LEU A 105 -13.79 5.51 -2.94
CA LEU A 105 -12.50 5.80 -2.30
C LEU A 105 -11.81 4.52 -1.78
N THR A 106 -12.56 3.57 -1.25
CA THR A 106 -12.06 2.24 -0.88
C THR A 106 -11.51 1.51 -2.11
N THR A 107 -12.24 1.54 -3.23
CA THR A 107 -11.78 0.96 -4.50
C THR A 107 -10.47 1.60 -4.97
N ASP A 108 -10.36 2.93 -4.91
CA ASP A 108 -9.17 3.65 -5.34
C ASP A 108 -7.96 3.35 -4.42
N PHE A 109 -8.19 3.26 -3.11
CA PHE A 109 -7.19 2.86 -2.14
C PHE A 109 -6.69 1.43 -2.40
N THR A 110 -7.59 0.45 -2.55
CA THR A 110 -7.21 -0.94 -2.86
C THR A 110 -6.44 -1.04 -4.18
N LYS A 111 -6.86 -0.32 -5.23
CA LYS A 111 -6.13 -0.29 -6.51
C LYS A 111 -4.73 0.31 -6.36
N ALA A 112 -4.57 1.33 -5.51
CA ALA A 112 -3.27 1.92 -5.24
C ALA A 112 -2.36 0.91 -4.50
N GLU A 113 -2.88 0.21 -3.49
CA GLU A 113 -2.12 -0.82 -2.76
C GLU A 113 -1.71 -1.98 -3.68
N GLU A 114 -2.62 -2.45 -4.53
CA GLU A 114 -2.28 -3.48 -5.51
C GLU A 114 -1.18 -3.05 -6.47
N ARG A 115 -1.21 -1.77 -6.91
CA ARG A 115 -0.20 -1.23 -7.81
C ARG A 115 1.16 -1.13 -7.13
N GLU A 116 1.19 -0.60 -5.91
CA GLU A 116 2.39 -0.53 -5.08
C GLU A 116 2.99 -1.92 -4.86
N SER A 117 2.17 -2.89 -4.45
CA SER A 117 2.58 -4.27 -4.22
C SER A 117 3.16 -4.92 -5.48
N LYS A 118 2.50 -4.76 -6.63
CA LYS A 118 3.00 -5.25 -7.93
C LYS A 118 4.34 -4.61 -8.30
N THR A 119 4.51 -3.31 -8.09
CA THR A 119 5.76 -2.61 -8.35
C THR A 119 6.88 -3.06 -7.41
N HIS A 120 6.59 -3.27 -6.12
CA HIS A 120 7.54 -3.79 -5.14
C HIS A 120 8.02 -5.20 -5.51
N ILE A 121 7.09 -6.10 -5.87
CA ILE A 121 7.41 -7.46 -6.32
C ILE A 121 8.26 -7.43 -7.59
N ALA A 122 7.95 -6.55 -8.55
CA ALA A 122 8.73 -6.40 -9.77
C ALA A 122 10.16 -5.93 -9.49
N LEU A 123 10.34 -4.96 -8.58
CA LEU A 123 11.66 -4.48 -8.15
C LEU A 123 12.47 -5.59 -7.48
N GLN A 124 11.85 -6.37 -6.60
CA GLN A 124 12.47 -7.53 -5.97
C GLN A 124 12.89 -8.58 -7.00
N ALA A 125 12.02 -8.90 -7.95
CA ALA A 125 12.30 -9.87 -9.00
C ALA A 125 13.47 -9.42 -9.89
N ALA A 126 13.47 -8.16 -10.33
CA ALA A 126 14.55 -7.59 -11.13
C ALA A 126 15.88 -7.60 -10.38
N ALA A 127 15.91 -7.17 -9.11
CA ALA A 127 17.14 -7.17 -8.31
C ALA A 127 17.68 -8.60 -8.12
N THR A 128 16.79 -9.57 -7.89
CA THR A 128 17.17 -10.99 -7.77
C THR A 128 17.73 -11.52 -9.09
N GLN A 129 17.08 -11.22 -10.21
CA GLN A 129 17.51 -11.69 -11.53
C GLN A 129 18.87 -11.10 -11.93
N HIS A 130 19.07 -9.79 -11.76
CA HIS A 130 20.36 -9.17 -12.02
C HIS A 130 21.50 -9.73 -11.15
N TYR A 131 21.19 -10.15 -9.92
CA TYR A 131 22.16 -10.84 -9.06
C TYR A 131 22.46 -12.26 -9.54
N LEU A 132 21.45 -13.01 -9.99
CA LEU A 132 21.63 -14.36 -10.51
C LEU A 132 22.48 -14.37 -11.80
N ASP A 133 22.24 -13.41 -12.68
CA ASP A 133 22.92 -13.26 -13.96
C ASP A 133 24.32 -12.63 -13.83
N ASN A 134 24.71 -12.24 -12.61
CA ASN A 134 25.96 -11.51 -12.33
C ASN A 134 26.07 -10.19 -13.13
N HIS A 135 24.94 -9.54 -13.40
CA HIS A 135 24.90 -8.24 -14.08
C HIS A 135 25.55 -7.13 -13.26
N ALA A 136 25.50 -7.22 -11.93
CA ALA A 136 26.19 -6.31 -11.01
C ALA A 136 26.44 -6.98 -9.66
N SER A 137 27.29 -6.36 -8.83
CA SER A 137 27.53 -6.82 -7.46
C SER A 137 26.27 -6.68 -6.61
N ALA A 138 26.11 -7.51 -5.56
CA ALA A 138 25.00 -7.37 -4.63
C ALA A 138 24.96 -5.99 -3.93
N GLN A 139 26.11 -5.35 -3.76
CA GLN A 139 26.16 -3.98 -3.21
C GLN A 139 25.63 -2.96 -4.22
N THR A 140 26.07 -3.04 -5.48
CA THR A 140 25.58 -2.16 -6.55
C THR A 140 24.06 -2.26 -6.70
N LEU A 141 23.51 -3.48 -6.64
CA LEU A 141 22.06 -3.71 -6.75
C LEU A 141 21.31 -3.18 -5.52
N ALA A 142 21.89 -3.28 -4.33
CA ALA A 142 21.33 -2.71 -3.11
C ALA A 142 21.26 -1.17 -3.21
N ASP A 143 22.35 -0.52 -3.62
CA ASP A 143 22.43 0.94 -3.75
C ASP A 143 21.44 1.48 -4.82
N ALA A 144 21.19 0.70 -5.87
CA ALA A 144 20.28 1.05 -6.96
C ALA A 144 18.79 0.74 -6.66
N SER A 145 18.51 -0.09 -5.66
CA SER A 145 17.16 -0.47 -5.23
C SER A 145 16.82 0.12 -3.85
N GLU A 146 15.84 -0.43 -3.16
CA GLU A 146 15.55 -0.12 -1.74
C GLU A 146 15.93 -1.25 -0.78
N PHE A 147 16.48 -2.35 -1.31
CA PHE A 147 16.79 -3.54 -0.53
C PHE A 147 18.23 -3.54 -0.04
N ASP A 148 18.46 -4.14 1.13
CA ASP A 148 19.82 -4.34 1.61
C ASP A 148 20.53 -5.48 0.86
N ARG A 149 21.86 -5.43 0.86
CA ARG A 149 22.73 -6.41 0.21
C ARG A 149 22.46 -7.84 0.69
N ASN A 150 22.22 -8.06 1.98
CA ASN A 150 22.06 -9.41 2.54
C ASN A 150 20.73 -10.04 2.08
N THR A 151 19.69 -9.22 1.96
CA THR A 151 18.40 -9.62 1.42
C THR A 151 18.52 -10.07 -0.04
N ILE A 152 19.20 -9.29 -0.89
CA ILE A 152 19.42 -9.68 -2.30
C ILE A 152 20.20 -11.00 -2.39
N MET A 153 21.27 -11.16 -1.61
CA MET A 153 22.04 -12.40 -1.58
C MET A 153 21.21 -13.60 -1.09
N ARG A 154 20.32 -13.40 -0.10
CA ARG A 154 19.41 -14.44 0.39
C ARG A 154 18.46 -14.91 -0.71
N TRP A 155 17.78 -13.98 -1.39
CA TRP A 155 16.88 -14.32 -2.49
C TRP A 155 17.60 -15.07 -3.61
N GLY A 156 18.81 -14.66 -3.97
CA GLY A 156 19.60 -15.38 -4.97
C GLY A 156 19.97 -16.81 -4.52
N ARG A 157 20.28 -17.04 -3.24
CA ARG A 157 20.52 -18.40 -2.71
C ARG A 157 19.25 -19.25 -2.75
N GLU A 158 18.12 -18.69 -2.34
CA GLU A 158 16.82 -19.37 -2.35
C GLU A 158 16.39 -19.73 -3.77
N ALA A 159 16.55 -18.81 -4.72
CA ALA A 159 16.25 -19.05 -6.14
C ALA A 159 17.12 -20.18 -6.73
N ARG A 160 18.44 -20.17 -6.45
CA ARG A 160 19.34 -21.26 -6.88
C ARG A 160 18.95 -22.61 -6.26
N LYS A 161 18.60 -22.62 -4.96
CA LYS A 161 18.13 -23.84 -4.28
C LYS A 161 16.85 -24.38 -4.90
N LYS A 162 15.89 -23.51 -5.23
CA LYS A 162 14.64 -23.88 -5.89
C LYS A 162 14.88 -24.45 -7.29
N ALA A 163 15.78 -23.84 -8.07
CA ALA A 163 16.15 -24.33 -9.39
C ALA A 163 16.79 -25.72 -9.33
N ALA A 164 17.66 -25.97 -8.36
CA ALA A 164 18.28 -27.29 -8.14
C ALA A 164 17.25 -28.36 -7.74
N ALA A 165 16.28 -28.02 -6.89
CA ALA A 165 15.24 -28.94 -6.43
C ALA A 165 14.20 -29.30 -7.51
N GLY A 166 13.96 -28.40 -8.48
CA GLY A 166 13.05 -28.66 -9.61
C GLY A 166 13.69 -29.36 -10.81
N ALA A 167 15.01 -29.55 -10.79
CA ALA A 167 15.75 -30.28 -11.83
C ALA A 167 16.00 -31.76 -11.46
N SER A 168 15.45 -32.22 -10.32
CA SER A 168 15.55 -33.59 -9.81
C SER A 168 14.27 -34.38 -10.05
#